data_AF-A0A6V8KJE5-F1
#
_entry.id   AF-A0A6V8KJE5-F1
#
_cell.length_a   1.000
_cell.length_b   1.000
_cell.length_c   1.000
_cell.angle_alpha   90.00
_cell.angle_beta   90.00
_cell.angle_gamma   90.00
#
_symmetry.space_group_name_H-M   'P 1'
#
loop_
_entity.id
_entity.type
_entity.pdbx_description
1 polymer ?
#
loop_
_entity_poly.entity_id
_entity_poly.type
_entity_poly.pdbx_seq_one_letter_code
_entity_poly.pdbx_strand_id
1 'polypeptide(L)'
;MEGIELYGKRFLDDYPRYTTASAVVETAERLTPVEQEPSLRLFLLTLGALRALAEGAHASTLVLDAYLLRSMGVAGWAPALAECAVCGTPGRHGAFSVPAGVVSARTAGRLGRRIRRRPRST
;
A
#
# COMPACT_ATOMS: atom_id res chain seq x y z
N MET A 1 -5.17 -4.51 32.31
CA MET A 1 -4.52 -3.80 31.19
C MET A 1 -5.61 -3.04 30.46
N GLU A 2 -5.69 -1.74 30.69
CA GLU A 2 -6.66 -0.85 30.07
C GLU A 2 -6.01 -0.28 28.81
N GLY A 3 -6.66 -0.47 27.66
CA GLY A 3 -6.24 0.11 26.39
C GLY A 3 -7.32 1.05 25.89
N ILE A 4 -6.91 2.18 25.30
CA ILE A 4 -7.82 3.22 24.80
C ILE A 4 -8.75 2.66 23.72
N GLU A 5 -8.23 1.80 22.83
CA GLU A 5 -9.02 0.91 21.99
C GLU A 5 -8.29 -0.42 21.76
N LEU A 6 -9.01 -1.54 21.89
CA LEU A 6 -8.44 -2.89 21.78
C LEU A 6 -8.88 -3.57 20.47
N TYR A 7 -8.52 -2.98 19.32
CA TYR A 7 -8.89 -3.49 18.00
C TYR A 7 -8.62 -4.98 17.79
N GLY A 8 -7.48 -5.48 18.29
CA GLY A 8 -7.09 -6.89 18.18
C GLY A 8 -8.17 -7.84 18.71
N LYS A 9 -8.85 -7.52 19.82
CA LYS A 9 -9.91 -8.38 20.37
C LYS A 9 -11.07 -8.64 19.41
N ARG A 10 -11.22 -7.82 18.36
CA ARG A 10 -12.32 -7.89 17.40
C ARG A 10 -12.02 -8.75 16.17
N PHE A 11 -10.78 -9.22 16.02
CA PHE A 11 -10.37 -10.02 14.86
C PHE A 11 -9.35 -11.12 15.15
N LEU A 12 -8.95 -11.32 16.42
CA LEU A 12 -7.96 -12.32 16.82
C LEU A 12 -8.39 -13.77 16.52
N ASP A 13 -9.69 -14.04 16.46
CA ASP A 13 -10.29 -15.33 16.11
C ASP A 13 -10.48 -15.53 14.59
N ASP A 14 -10.32 -14.47 13.80
CA ASP A 14 -10.35 -14.50 12.33
C ASP A 14 -8.92 -14.61 11.78
N TYR A 15 -8.53 -15.81 11.36
CA TYR A 15 -7.17 -16.08 10.88
C TYR A 15 -6.73 -15.20 9.69
N PRO A 16 -7.54 -14.99 8.63
CA PRO A 16 -7.22 -14.03 7.57
C PRO A 16 -6.98 -12.59 8.06
N ARG A 17 -7.78 -12.09 9.00
CA ARG A 17 -7.59 -10.74 9.55
C ARG A 17 -6.39 -10.66 10.47
N TYR A 18 -6.18 -11.68 11.31
CA TYR A 18 -5.01 -11.80 12.18
C TYR A 18 -3.71 -11.77 11.38
N THR A 19 -3.57 -12.64 10.38
CA THR A 19 -2.36 -12.72 9.55
C THR A 19 -2.12 -11.44 8.75
N THR A 20 -3.20 -10.78 8.30
CA THR A 20 -3.12 -9.47 7.67
C THR A 20 -2.61 -8.40 8.64
N ALA A 21 -3.13 -8.37 9.88
CA ALA A 21 -2.67 -7.45 10.91
C ALA A 21 -1.18 -7.66 11.22
N SER A 22 -0.74 -8.92 11.32
CA SER A 22 0.68 -9.26 11.47
C SER A 22 1.52 -8.70 10.32
N ALA A 23 1.12 -8.93 9.06
CA ALA A 23 1.85 -8.39 7.90
C ALA A 23 1.91 -6.85 7.89
N VAL A 24 0.85 -6.18 8.34
CA VAL A 24 0.78 -4.72 8.48
C VAL A 24 1.82 -4.21 9.49
N VAL A 25 1.88 -4.81 10.69
CA VAL A 25 2.82 -4.36 11.74
C VAL A 25 4.27 -4.70 11.42
N GLU A 26 4.55 -5.88 10.85
CA GLU A 26 5.88 -6.28 10.37
C GLU A 26 6.39 -5.33 9.29
N THR A 27 5.51 -4.91 8.38
CA THR A 27 5.86 -3.92 7.37
C THR A 27 6.11 -2.54 8.01
N ALA A 28 5.34 -2.16 9.02
CA ALA A 28 5.56 -0.90 9.73
C ALA A 28 6.95 -0.88 10.37
N GLU A 29 7.30 -1.95 11.09
CA GLU A 29 8.61 -2.13 11.73
C GLU A 29 9.76 -2.04 10.72
N ARG A 30 9.66 -2.76 9.59
CA ARG A 30 10.69 -2.73 8.54
C ARG A 30 10.89 -1.37 7.89
N LEU A 31 9.85 -0.54 7.84
CA LEU A 31 9.89 0.80 7.26
C LEU A 31 10.34 1.88 8.26
N THR A 32 10.53 1.52 9.52
CA THR A 32 11.11 2.39 10.56
C THR A 32 12.42 1.80 11.07
N PRO A 33 13.48 1.76 10.24
CA PRO A 33 14.73 1.09 10.59
C PRO A 33 15.56 1.84 11.63
N VAL A 34 15.26 3.12 11.87
CA VAL A 34 15.97 3.97 12.84
C VAL A 34 15.14 4.06 14.10
N GLU A 35 15.66 3.45 15.17
CA GLU A 35 15.11 3.60 16.51
C GLU A 35 15.01 5.07 16.91
N GLN A 36 13.91 5.45 17.57
CA GLN A 36 13.62 6.82 18.01
C GLN A 36 13.40 7.86 16.89
N GLU A 37 13.20 7.44 15.64
CA GLU A 37 12.78 8.33 14.54
C GLU A 37 11.32 8.04 14.14
N PRO A 38 10.33 8.58 14.89
CA PRO A 38 8.94 8.24 14.67
C PRO A 38 8.38 8.83 13.38
N SER A 39 7.75 7.99 12.56
CA SER A 39 6.95 8.43 11.42
C SER A 39 5.47 8.51 11.80
N LEU A 40 4.98 9.72 12.13
CA LEU A 40 3.56 9.93 12.44
C LEU A 40 2.65 9.50 11.28
N ARG A 41 3.08 9.71 10.03
CA ARG A 41 2.33 9.28 8.84
C ARG A 41 2.18 7.77 8.78
N LEU A 42 3.25 7.02 9.04
CA LEU A 42 3.20 5.56 9.04
C LEU A 42 2.37 5.05 10.22
N PHE A 43 2.55 5.63 11.41
CA PHE A 43 1.77 5.28 12.60
C PHE A 43 0.25 5.41 12.36
N LEU A 44 -0.20 6.55 11.83
CA LEU A 44 -1.62 6.78 11.55
C LEU A 44 -2.14 5.84 10.44
N LEU A 45 -1.31 5.53 9.45
CA LEU A 45 -1.65 4.58 8.40
C LEU A 45 -1.85 3.16 8.98
N THR A 46 -0.94 2.71 9.85
CA THR A 46 -1.01 1.42 10.55
C THR A 46 -2.24 1.34 11.44
N LEU A 47 -2.49 2.39 12.23
CA LEU A 47 -3.67 2.47 13.09
C LEU A 47 -4.97 2.38 12.26
N GLY A 48 -5.04 3.07 11.13
CA GLY A 48 -6.18 3.00 10.21
C GLY A 48 -6.39 1.60 9.63
N ALA A 49 -5.32 0.88 9.31
CA ALA A 49 -5.41 -0.49 8.80
C ALA A 49 -5.94 -1.46 9.87
N LEU A 50 -5.44 -1.38 11.11
CA LEU A 50 -5.92 -2.21 12.23
C LEU A 50 -7.39 -1.95 12.54
N ARG A 51 -7.81 -0.68 12.49
CA ARG A 51 -9.22 -0.30 12.61
C ARG A 51 -10.08 -0.90 11.50
N ALA A 52 -9.65 -0.80 10.24
CA ALA A 52 -10.38 -1.37 9.11
C ALA A 52 -10.56 -2.89 9.21
N LEU A 53 -9.55 -3.61 9.72
CA LEU A 53 -9.65 -5.05 9.99
C LEU A 53 -10.65 -5.35 11.13
N ALA A 54 -10.65 -4.54 12.18
CA ALA A 54 -11.60 -4.67 13.29
C ALA A 54 -13.05 -4.35 12.90
N GLU A 55 -13.26 -3.46 11.93
CA GLU A 55 -14.58 -3.13 11.37
C GLU A 55 -15.04 -4.18 10.36
N GLY A 56 -14.13 -4.78 9.60
CA GLY A 56 -14.45 -5.86 8.65
C GLY A 56 -15.25 -5.43 7.42
N ALA A 57 -15.31 -4.12 7.12
CA ALA A 57 -16.03 -3.57 5.97
C ALA A 57 -15.39 -3.90 4.61
N HIS A 58 -14.13 -4.33 4.62
CA HIS A 58 -13.35 -4.68 3.43
C HIS A 58 -12.71 -6.05 3.62
N ALA A 59 -12.49 -6.78 2.52
CA ALA A 59 -11.70 -8.00 2.55
C ALA A 59 -10.30 -7.71 3.11
N SER A 60 -9.78 -8.59 3.98
CA SER A 60 -8.50 -8.36 4.65
C SER A 60 -7.34 -8.17 3.66
N THR A 61 -7.35 -8.92 2.55
CA THR A 61 -6.37 -8.76 1.46
C THR A 61 -6.40 -7.36 0.84
N LEU A 62 -7.57 -6.75 0.66
CA LEU A 62 -7.68 -5.39 0.13
C LEU A 62 -7.17 -4.34 1.12
N VAL A 63 -7.34 -4.58 2.43
CA VAL A 63 -6.75 -3.74 3.47
C VAL A 63 -5.22 -3.82 3.41
N LEU A 64 -4.68 -5.04 3.25
CA LEU A 64 -3.23 -5.25 3.12
C LEU A 64 -2.67 -4.55 1.88
N ASP A 65 -3.27 -4.76 0.71
CA ASP A 65 -2.83 -4.15 -0.55
C ASP A 65 -2.84 -2.62 -0.45
N ALA A 66 -3.93 -2.04 0.09
CA ALA A 66 -4.04 -0.61 0.29
C ALA A 66 -2.97 -0.06 1.27
N TYR A 67 -2.69 -0.80 2.35
CA TYR A 67 -1.66 -0.43 3.32
C TYR A 67 -0.27 -0.46 2.68
N LEU A 68 0.09 -1.53 1.98
CA LEU A 68 1.39 -1.67 1.30
C LEU A 68 1.61 -0.57 0.25
N LEU A 69 0.60 -0.28 -0.57
CA LEU A 69 0.69 0.78 -1.58
C LEU A 69 0.94 2.16 -0.96
N ARG A 70 0.28 2.46 0.17
CA ARG A 70 0.41 3.75 0.85
C ARG A 70 1.72 3.83 1.65
N SER A 71 2.17 2.74 2.26
CA SER A 71 3.42 2.70 3.03
C SER A 71 4.65 2.89 2.13
N MET A 72 4.63 2.34 0.90
CA MET A 72 5.63 2.65 -0.14
C MET A 72 5.70 4.14 -0.45
N GLY A 73 4.56 4.83 -0.48
CA GLY A 73 4.52 6.28 -0.68
C GLY A 73 5.08 7.07 0.50
N VAL A 74 4.80 6.64 1.73
CA VAL A 74 5.41 7.23 2.94
C VAL A 74 6.92 7.05 2.92
N ALA A 75 7.42 5.91 2.44
CA ALA A 75 8.84 5.60 2.36
C ALA A 75 9.54 6.15 1.10
N GLY A 76 8.84 6.84 0.20
CA GLY A 76 9.43 7.54 -0.95
C GLY A 76 9.59 6.73 -2.25
N TRP A 77 9.01 5.53 -2.34
CA TRP A 77 9.10 4.64 -3.51
C TRP A 77 7.72 4.25 -4.05
N ALA A 78 6.76 5.19 -4.02
CA ALA A 78 5.40 4.98 -4.53
C ALA A 78 5.38 4.48 -5.99
N PRO A 79 4.60 3.42 -6.30
CA PRO A 79 4.40 3.00 -7.68
C PRO A 79 3.58 4.03 -8.47
N ALA A 80 3.85 4.14 -9.77
CA ALA A 80 3.11 5.00 -10.69
C ALA A 80 1.89 4.26 -11.26
N LEU A 81 0.72 4.44 -10.62
CA LEU A 81 -0.50 3.69 -10.91
C LEU A 81 -1.61 4.50 -11.61
N ALA A 82 -1.46 5.82 -11.71
CA ALA A 82 -2.51 6.70 -12.25
C ALA A 82 -2.50 6.80 -13.77
N GLU A 83 -1.30 6.92 -14.35
CA GLU A 83 -1.09 7.18 -15.78
C GLU A 83 -0.34 6.02 -16.42
N CYS A 84 -0.64 5.76 -17.70
CA CYS A 84 0.08 4.74 -18.44
C CYS A 84 1.56 5.11 -18.57
N ALA A 85 2.43 4.20 -18.17
CA ALA A 85 3.88 4.37 -18.22
C ALA A 85 4.46 4.54 -19.63
N VAL A 86 3.69 4.28 -20.70
CA VAL A 86 4.15 4.40 -22.09
C VAL A 86 3.58 5.66 -22.74
N CYS A 87 2.26 5.83 -22.70
CA CYS A 87 1.57 6.90 -23.41
C CYS A 87 1.06 8.05 -22.53
N GLY A 88 1.11 7.93 -21.20
CA GLY A 88 0.65 8.95 -20.25
C GLY A 88 -0.87 9.06 -20.08
N THR A 89 -1.66 8.25 -20.80
CA THR A 89 -3.12 8.29 -20.68
C THR A 89 -3.56 7.87 -19.27
N PRO A 90 -4.39 8.66 -18.57
CA PRO A 90 -4.98 8.23 -17.31
C PRO A 90 -6.09 7.20 -17.54
N GLY A 91 -6.41 6.37 -16.53
CA GLY A 91 -7.59 5.51 -16.56
C GLY A 91 -7.36 4.09 -16.07
N ARG A 92 -8.29 3.19 -16.43
CA ARG A 92 -8.21 1.77 -16.06
C ARG A 92 -7.15 1.07 -16.89
N HIS A 93 -5.99 0.87 -16.28
CA HIS A 93 -4.87 0.16 -16.88
C HIS A 93 -5.10 -1.35 -16.90
N GLY A 94 -4.61 -2.03 -17.93
CA GLY A 94 -4.83 -3.47 -18.12
C GLY A 94 -3.62 -4.33 -17.77
N ALA A 95 -2.48 -3.71 -17.48
CA ALA A 95 -1.26 -4.42 -17.12
C ALA A 95 -0.45 -3.62 -16.09
N PHE A 96 0.23 -4.33 -15.20
CA PHE A 96 1.13 -3.81 -14.18
C PHE A 96 2.50 -4.49 -14.31
N SER A 97 3.57 -3.70 -14.28
CA SER A 97 4.94 -4.20 -14.24
C SER A 97 5.46 -4.11 -12.82
N VAL A 98 5.61 -5.26 -12.16
CA VAL A 98 6.13 -5.35 -10.80
C VAL A 98 7.55 -4.77 -10.70
N PRO A 99 8.52 -5.14 -11.56
CA PRO A 99 9.90 -4.62 -11.43
C PRO A 99 10.02 -3.12 -11.66
N ALA A 100 9.11 -2.54 -12.46
CA ALA A 100 9.12 -1.12 -12.77
C ALA A 100 8.20 -0.30 -11.85
N GLY A 101 7.30 -0.94 -11.11
CA GLY A 101 6.30 -0.26 -10.28
C GLY A 101 5.34 0.63 -11.10
N VAL A 102 5.04 0.26 -12.34
CA VAL A 102 4.23 1.09 -13.25
C VAL A 102 3.12 0.32 -13.94
N VAL A 103 2.07 1.03 -14.34
CA VAL A 103 0.92 0.50 -15.08
C VAL A 103 0.97 0.83 -16.56
N SER A 104 0.30 0.03 -17.40
CA SER A 104 0.15 0.33 -18.83
C SER A 104 -1.25 0.05 -19.35
N ALA A 105 -1.71 0.91 -20.26
CA ALA A 105 -2.94 0.71 -21.00
C ALA A 105 -2.80 -0.47 -21.97
N ARG A 106 -3.90 -1.20 -22.22
CA ARG A 106 -3.89 -2.31 -23.19
C ARG A 106 -3.40 -1.90 -24.59
N THR A 107 -3.68 -0.66 -25.00
CA THR A 107 -3.30 -0.11 -26.30
C THR A 107 -1.82 0.30 -26.39
N ALA A 108 -1.11 0.37 -25.25
CA ALA A 108 0.28 0.82 -25.20
C ALA A 108 1.25 -0.08 -25.97
N GLY A 109 0.91 -1.36 -26.19
CA GLY A 109 1.71 -2.30 -26.99
C GLY A 109 1.99 -1.83 -28.43
N ARG A 110 1.18 -0.90 -28.96
CA ARG A 110 1.33 -0.34 -30.32
C ARG A 110 2.40 0.77 -30.42
N LEU A 111 2.83 1.35 -29.29
CA LEU A 111 3.73 2.51 -29.25
C LEU A 111 5.20 2.16 -28.98
N GLY A 112 5.53 0.87 -28.88
CA GLY A 112 6.84 0.38 -28.43
C GLY A 112 6.97 0.41 -26.90
N ARG A 113 7.63 -0.59 -26.31
CA ARG A 113 7.71 -0.80 -24.85
C ARG A 113 8.72 0.12 -24.14
N ARG A 114 8.80 1.40 -24.50
CA ARG A 114 9.63 2.36 -23.75
C ARG A 114 8.81 3.01 -22.64
N ILE A 115 9.30 2.89 -21.41
CA ILE A 115 8.70 3.53 -20.23
C ILE A 115 9.07 5.03 -20.24
N ARG A 116 8.07 5.91 -20.22
CA ARG A 116 8.22 7.34 -19.94
C ARG A 116 8.73 7.50 -18.51
N ARG A 117 9.76 8.32 -18.34
CA ARG A 117 10.19 8.77 -17.02
C ARG A 117 9.15 9.77 -16.49
N ARG A 118 8.64 9.53 -15.29
CA ARG A 118 7.87 10.53 -14.55
C ARG A 118 8.81 11.65 -14.14
N PRO A 119 8.47 12.94 -14.33
CA PRO A 119 9.23 14.02 -13.71
C PRO A 119 9.24 13.81 -12.19
N ARG A 120 10.41 13.95 -11.54
CA ARG A 120 10.48 13.94 -10.08
C ARG A 120 9.63 15.11 -9.58
N SER A 121 8.60 14.81 -8.80
CA SER A 121 7.94 15.83 -7.98
C SER A 121 8.95 16.25 -6.91
N THR A 122 9.40 17.50 -6.98
CA THR A 122 10.18 18.17 -5.94
C THR A 122 9.43 18.17 -4.62
#